data_AF-A0A0I9S7W9-F1
#
_entry.id   AF-A0A0I9S7W9-F1
#
_cell.length_a   1.000
_cell.length_b   1.000
_cell.length_c   1.000
_cell.angle_alpha   90.00
_cell.angle_beta   90.00
_cell.angle_gamma   90.00
#
_symmetry.space_group_name_H-M   'P 1'
#
loop_
_entity.id
_entity.type
_entity.pdbx_description
1 polymer ?
#
loop_
_entity_poly.entity_id
_entity_poly.type
_entity_poly.pdbx_seq_one_letter_code
_entity_poly.pdbx_strand_id
1 'polypeptide(L)'
;MNIQSLIDSKANVSVTVSVTELNEFAENVVTKVISKMENSKKPDSLCTMKAAANQLHRTVGTLDRWRKSGYLVPIYVGGKPMYKQSDIDKILGL
;
A
#
# COMPACT_ATOMS: atom_id res chain seq x y z
N MET A 1 27.16 -0.45 26.11
CA MET A 1 25.78 -0.62 26.65
C MET A 1 24.83 -0.67 25.47
N ASN A 2 23.85 -1.58 25.48
CA ASN A 2 22.91 -1.77 24.37
C ASN A 2 21.61 -1.00 24.68
N ILE A 3 21.10 -0.21 23.73
CA ILE A 3 19.84 0.55 23.91
C ILE A 3 18.67 -0.38 24.26
N GLN A 4 18.70 -1.63 23.80
CA GLN A 4 17.68 -2.63 24.10
C GLN A 4 17.59 -2.93 25.59
N SER A 5 18.73 -3.07 26.27
CA SER A 5 18.75 -3.30 27.73
C SER A 5 18.18 -2.13 28.55
N LEU A 6 18.28 -0.89 28.03
CA LEU A 6 17.67 0.28 28.67
C LEU A 6 16.15 0.28 28.49
N ILE A 7 15.66 -0.08 27.29
CA ILE A 7 14.23 -0.22 27.00
C ILE A 7 13.60 -1.30 27.88
N ASP A 8 14.27 -2.46 28.01
CA ASP A 8 13.75 -3.60 28.77
C ASP A 8 13.74 -3.36 30.28
N SER A 9 14.63 -2.48 30.77
CA SER A 9 14.73 -2.15 32.20
C SER A 9 13.52 -1.41 32.77
N LYS A 10 12.64 -0.86 31.91
CA LYS A 10 11.48 0.01 32.28
C LYS A 10 11.83 1.16 33.23
N ALA A 11 13.12 1.48 33.37
CA ALA A 11 13.56 2.59 34.20
C ALA A 11 13.30 3.92 33.48
N ASN A 12 13.00 4.96 34.26
CA ASN A 12 12.95 6.31 33.72
C ASN A 12 14.38 6.79 33.44
N VAL A 13 14.77 6.79 32.17
CA VAL A 13 16.11 7.20 31.72
C VAL A 13 16.01 8.56 31.03
N SER A 14 16.81 9.53 31.47
CA SER A 14 17.04 10.76 30.73
C SER A 14 18.27 10.58 29.85
N VAL A 15 18.13 10.80 28.55
CA VAL A 15 19.23 10.70 27.58
C VAL A 15 19.51 12.11 27.05
N THR A 16 20.73 12.57 27.25
CA THR A 16 21.20 13.84 26.67
C THR A 16 21.83 13.56 25.33
N VAL A 17 21.33 14.21 24.28
CA VAL A 17 21.84 14.10 22.90
C VAL A 17 22.22 15.47 22.37
N SER A 18 23.12 15.51 21.40
CA SER A 18 23.43 16.76 20.69
C SER A 18 22.28 17.14 19.74
N VAL A 19 22.17 18.43 19.42
CA VAL A 19 21.15 18.92 18.46
C VAL A 19 21.35 18.30 17.07
N THR A 20 22.60 18.04 16.70
CA THR A 20 22.97 17.39 15.43
C THR A 20 22.50 15.94 15.38
N GLU A 21 22.74 15.16 16.45
CA GLU A 21 22.27 13.78 16.56
C GLU A 21 20.74 13.69 16.51
N LEU A 22 20.04 14.64 17.14
CA LEU A 22 18.58 14.67 17.11
C LEU A 22 18.05 14.92 15.70
N ASN A 23 18.69 15.83 14.94
CA ASN A 23 18.30 16.09 13.55
C ASN A 23 18.55 14.88 12.65
N GLU A 24 19.73 14.25 12.77
CA GLU A 24 20.05 13.03 12.02
C GLU A 24 19.08 11.88 12.35
N PHE A 25 18.68 11.74 13.61
CA PHE A 25 17.66 10.77 13.98
C PHE A 25 16.32 11.06 13.29
N ALA A 26 15.86 12.31 13.28
CA ALA A 26 14.62 12.70 12.63
C ALA A 26 14.64 12.40 11.13
N GLU A 27 15.71 12.78 10.43
CA GLU A 27 15.90 12.50 9.00
C GLU A 27 15.92 10.99 8.71
N ASN A 28 16.60 10.20 9.55
CA ASN A 28 16.65 8.75 9.44
C ASN A 28 15.27 8.11 9.65
N VAL A 29 14.46 8.60 10.59
CA VAL A 29 13.09 8.14 10.80
C VAL A 29 12.23 8.43 9.57
N VAL A 30 12.27 9.66 9.06
CA VAL A 30 11.50 10.06 7.85
C VAL A 30 11.89 9.19 6.66
N THR A 31 13.18 9.00 6.42
CA THR A 31 13.69 8.18 5.31
C THR A 31 13.24 6.72 5.43
N LYS A 32 13.29 6.13 6.63
CA LYS A 32 12.80 4.77 6.88
C LYS A 32 11.28 4.64 6.66
N VAL A 33 10.50 5.66 6.99
CA VAL A 33 9.05 5.65 6.77
C VAL A 33 8.73 5.76 5.28
N ILE A 34 9.35 6.71 4.57
CA ILE A 34 9.16 6.89 3.13
C ILE A 34 9.56 5.63 2.36
N SER A 35 10.74 5.08 2.62
CA SER A 35 11.19 3.85 1.96
C SER A 35 10.27 2.65 2.24
N LYS A 36 9.73 2.51 3.45
CA LYS A 36 8.71 1.49 3.73
C LYS A 36 7.41 1.74 2.97
N MET A 37 7.00 3.00 2.82
CA MET A 37 5.82 3.38 2.06
C MET A 37 5.99 3.13 0.56
N GLU A 38 7.17 3.41 -0.01
CA GLU A 38 7.49 3.11 -1.41
C GLU A 38 7.54 1.61 -1.67
N ASN A 39 8.12 0.82 -0.76
CA ASN A 39 8.09 -0.63 -0.84
C ASN A 39 6.68 -1.23 -0.70
N SER A 40 5.73 -0.49 -0.09
CA SER A 40 4.31 -0.86 -0.05
C SER A 40 3.55 -0.49 -1.33
N LYS A 41 4.06 0.47 -2.12
CA LYS A 41 3.58 0.76 -3.49
C LYS A 41 4.14 -0.28 -4.47
N LYS A 42 3.81 -1.55 -4.27
CA LYS A 42 4.00 -2.54 -5.34
C LYS A 42 3.24 -2.05 -6.58
N PRO A 43 3.81 -2.17 -7.79
CA PRO A 43 3.10 -1.82 -9.01
C PRO A 43 1.81 -2.63 -9.03
N ASP A 44 0.68 -1.91 -8.97
CA ASP A 44 -0.64 -2.50 -8.90
C ASP A 44 -0.87 -3.35 -10.15
N SER A 45 -1.07 -4.65 -9.96
CA SER A 45 -1.17 -5.57 -11.08
C SER A 45 -2.47 -5.29 -11.84
N LEU A 46 -2.36 -5.25 -13.16
CA LEU A 46 -3.52 -5.11 -14.02
C LEU A 46 -4.08 -6.51 -14.32
N CYS A 47 -5.37 -6.68 -14.07
CA CYS A 47 -6.10 -7.89 -14.40
C CYS A 47 -7.08 -7.63 -15.56
N THR A 48 -7.34 -8.66 -16.36
CA THR A 48 -8.32 -8.56 -17.44
C THR A 48 -9.74 -8.61 -16.89
N MET A 49 -10.72 -8.10 -17.65
CA MET A 49 -12.14 -8.19 -17.28
C MET A 49 -12.61 -9.61 -16.93
N LYS A 50 -12.08 -10.64 -17.59
CA LYS A 50 -12.42 -12.04 -17.29
C LYS A 50 -11.81 -12.50 -15.96
N ALA A 51 -10.56 -12.12 -15.68
CA ALA A 51 -9.90 -12.44 -14.41
C ALA A 51 -10.60 -11.74 -13.23
N ALA A 52 -10.91 -10.45 -13.38
CA ALA A 52 -11.65 -9.67 -12.38
C ALA A 52 -13.05 -10.27 -12.11
N ALA A 53 -13.76 -10.70 -13.17
CA ALA A 53 -15.04 -11.40 -13.03
C ALA A 53 -14.93 -12.66 -12.16
N ASN A 54 -13.89 -13.47 -12.41
CA ASN A 54 -13.64 -14.69 -11.66
C ASN A 54 -13.32 -14.39 -10.19
N GLN A 55 -12.47 -13.40 -9.91
CA GLN A 55 -12.11 -12.99 -8.54
C GLN A 55 -13.31 -12.48 -7.74
N LEU A 56 -14.19 -11.71 -8.39
CA LEU A 56 -15.37 -11.14 -7.75
C LEU A 56 -16.54 -12.13 -7.65
N HIS A 57 -16.39 -13.35 -8.19
CA HIS A 57 -17.48 -14.31 -8.37
C HIS A 57 -18.70 -13.65 -9.05
N ARG A 58 -18.45 -12.90 -10.12
CA ARG A 58 -19.47 -12.23 -10.93
C ARG A 58 -19.32 -12.61 -12.40
N THR A 59 -20.36 -12.34 -13.17
CA THR A 59 -20.31 -12.55 -14.62
C THR A 59 -19.61 -11.38 -15.30
N VAL A 60 -19.02 -11.65 -16.47
CA VAL A 60 -18.40 -10.63 -17.32
C VAL A 60 -19.41 -9.52 -17.69
N GLY A 61 -20.68 -9.86 -17.90
CA GLY A 61 -21.74 -8.87 -18.16
C GLY A 61 -22.00 -7.93 -16.98
N THR A 62 -21.80 -8.41 -15.73
CA THR A 62 -21.88 -7.56 -14.54
C THR A 62 -20.75 -6.52 -14.55
N LEU A 63 -19.52 -6.92 -14.87
CA LEU A 63 -18.41 -5.97 -14.99
C LEU A 63 -18.59 -4.99 -16.16
N ASP A 64 -19.20 -5.41 -17.27
CA ASP A 64 -19.52 -4.48 -18.37
C ASP A 64 -20.53 -3.41 -17.94
N ARG A 65 -21.51 -3.78 -17.11
CA ARG A 65 -22.44 -2.82 -16.49
C ARG A 65 -21.72 -1.91 -15.49
N TRP A 66 -20.81 -2.44 -14.68
CA TRP A 66 -20.01 -1.64 -13.75
C TRP A 66 -19.10 -0.65 -14.48
N ARG A 67 -18.50 -1.07 -15.60
CA ARG A 67 -17.74 -0.18 -16.50
C ARG A 67 -18.59 0.97 -17.00
N LYS A 68 -19.78 0.66 -17.53
CA LYS A 68 -20.71 1.66 -18.09
C LYS A 68 -21.25 2.63 -17.04
N SER A 69 -21.47 2.15 -15.82
CA SER A 69 -21.95 2.97 -14.69
C SER A 69 -20.83 3.71 -13.95
N GLY A 70 -19.56 3.43 -14.25
CA GLY A 70 -18.43 4.03 -13.56
C GLY A 70 -18.12 3.43 -12.18
N TYR A 71 -18.83 2.37 -11.76
CA TYR A 71 -18.58 1.68 -10.49
C TYR A 71 -17.20 1.03 -10.45
N LEU A 72 -16.76 0.47 -11.58
CA LEU A 72 -15.41 -0.08 -11.74
C LEU A 72 -14.79 0.54 -13.01
N VAL A 73 -13.76 1.35 -12.83
CA VAL A 73 -13.17 2.15 -13.92
C VAL A 73 -12.02 1.36 -14.57
N PRO A 74 -12.07 1.10 -15.89
CA PRO A 74 -11.02 0.37 -16.58
C PRO A 74 -9.86 1.28 -16.96
N ILE A 75 -8.68 0.67 -17.10
CA ILE A 75 -7.53 1.21 -17.81
C ILE A 75 -7.42 0.46 -19.13
N TYR A 76 -7.30 1.20 -20.23
CA TYR A 76 -7.21 0.59 -21.55
C TYR A 76 -5.75 0.33 -21.93
N VAL A 77 -5.42 -0.95 -22.16
CA VAL A 77 -4.10 -1.38 -22.64
C VAL A 77 -4.30 -2.07 -23.98
N GLY A 78 -3.79 -1.48 -25.07
CA GLY A 78 -3.99 -1.99 -26.42
C GLY A 78 -5.47 -2.12 -26.82
N GLY A 79 -6.32 -1.18 -26.36
CA GLY A 79 -7.76 -1.19 -26.61
C GLY A 79 -8.57 -2.18 -25.77
N LYS A 80 -7.94 -2.98 -24.91
CA LYS A 80 -8.63 -3.92 -24.01
C LYS A 80 -8.80 -3.31 -22.61
N PRO A 81 -9.99 -3.41 -22.00
CA PRO A 81 -10.19 -2.94 -20.63
C PRO A 81 -9.50 -3.88 -19.63
N MET A 82 -8.66 -3.28 -18.79
CA MET A 82 -8.02 -3.92 -17.64
C MET A 82 -8.40 -3.17 -16.37
N TYR A 83 -8.29 -3.84 -15.23
CA TYR A 83 -8.64 -3.29 -13.93
C TYR A 83 -7.46 -3.47 -12.97
N LYS A 84 -7.28 -2.48 -12.10
CA LYS A 84 -6.31 -2.55 -11.01
C LYS A 84 -6.72 -3.60 -10.00
N GLN A 85 -5.77 -4.43 -9.57
CA GLN A 85 -6.02 -5.41 -8.52
C GLN A 85 -6.48 -4.71 -7.24
N SER A 86 -5.91 -3.55 -6.89
CA SER A 86 -6.35 -2.78 -5.72
C SER A 86 -7.82 -2.35 -5.76
N ASP A 87 -8.38 -2.07 -6.94
CA ASP A 87 -9.79 -1.71 -7.06
C ASP A 87 -10.70 -2.93 -6.93
N ILE A 88 -10.23 -4.11 -7.35
CA ILE A 88 -10.91 -5.38 -7.10
C ILE A 88 -10.88 -5.73 -5.61
N ASP A 89 -9.72 -5.58 -4.97
CA ASP A 89 -9.51 -5.86 -3.55
C ASP A 89 -10.39 -4.96 -2.66
N LYS A 90 -10.52 -3.67 -3.01
CA LYS A 90 -11.47 -2.74 -2.34
C LYS A 90 -12.92 -3.21 -2.42
N ILE A 91 -13.34 -3.78 -3.55
CA ILE A 91 -14.71 -4.30 -3.70
C ILE A 91 -14.90 -5.57 -2.85
N LEU A 92 -13.85 -6.35 -2.65
CA LEU A 92 -13.84 -7.53 -1.78
C LEU A 92 -13.69 -7.17 -0.28
N GLY A 93 -13.23 -5.97 0.04
CA GLY A 93 -12.99 -5.51 1.42
C GLY A 93 -11.65 -5.99 2.00
N LEU A 94 -10.63 -6.17 1.14
CA LEU A 94 -9.27 -6.60 1.50
C LEU A 94 -8.30 -5.43 1.72
#